data_AF-A0A7S3YHI3-F1
#
_entry.id   AF-A0A7S3YHI3-F1
#
_cell.length_a   1.000
_cell.length_b   1.000
_cell.length_c   1.000
_cell.angle_alpha   90.00
_cell.angle_beta   90.00
_cell.angle_gamma   90.00
#
_symmetry.space_group_name_H-M   'P 1'
#
loop_
_entity.id
_entity.type
_entity.pdbx_description
1 polymer ?
#
loop_
_entity_poly.entity_id
_entity_poly.type
_entity_poly.pdbx_seq_one_letter_code
_entity_poly.pdbx_strand_id
1 'polypeptide(L)'
;LSGCAGVRDASMLVLGEAGFEPGLAAVHLVGCPGVTDTGLSWLVDGCPTLHLLALKGTQVHLTALQSVRDMFVYSELKNNNSFFGLWPLRRVKDRMHIDE
;
A
#
# COMPACT_ATOMS: atom_id res chain seq x y z
N LEU A 1 -9.43 1.72 -5.18
CA LEU A 1 -10.02 0.80 -6.19
C LEU A 1 -10.52 -0.44 -5.46
N SER A 2 -11.70 -0.97 -5.82
CA SER A 2 -12.20 -2.21 -5.23
C SER A 2 -12.92 -3.08 -6.27
N GLY A 3 -12.63 -4.38 -6.29
CA GLY A 3 -13.23 -5.35 -7.21
C GLY A 3 -12.69 -5.27 -8.64
N CYS A 4 -11.51 -4.67 -8.85
CA CYS A 4 -10.97 -4.45 -10.18
C CYS A 4 -10.16 -5.68 -10.65
N ALA A 5 -10.82 -6.62 -11.33
CA ALA A 5 -10.18 -7.81 -11.88
C ALA A 5 -9.13 -7.53 -12.98
N GLY A 6 -9.18 -6.35 -13.61
CA GLY A 6 -8.22 -5.91 -14.61
C GLY A 6 -6.92 -5.33 -14.05
N VAL A 7 -6.87 -5.01 -12.75
CA VAL A 7 -5.67 -4.44 -12.11
C VAL A 7 -4.68 -5.57 -11.86
N ARG A 8 -3.47 -5.40 -12.40
CA ARG A 8 -2.36 -6.36 -12.31
C ARG A 8 -1.10 -5.66 -11.81
N ASP A 9 -0.06 -6.44 -11.56
CA ASP A 9 1.26 -5.95 -11.12
C ASP A 9 1.83 -4.84 -12.01
N ALA A 10 1.62 -4.92 -13.34
CA ALA A 10 2.06 -3.86 -14.27
C ALA A 10 1.46 -2.49 -13.92
N SER A 11 0.24 -2.45 -13.39
CA SER A 11 -0.39 -1.20 -12.92
C SER A 11 0.33 -0.66 -11.68
N MET A 12 0.87 -1.53 -10.82
CA MET A 12 1.62 -1.12 -9.63
C MET A 12 2.97 -0.51 -10.00
N LEU A 13 3.63 -1.06 -11.02
CA LEU A 13 4.86 -0.49 -11.57
C LEU A 13 4.63 0.93 -12.10
N VAL A 14 3.60 1.11 -12.94
CA VAL A 14 3.26 2.43 -13.48
C VAL A 14 2.89 3.41 -12.36
N LEU A 15 2.19 2.96 -11.32
CA LEU A 15 1.90 3.81 -10.16
C LEU A 15 3.19 4.19 -9.41
N GLY A 16 4.13 3.28 -9.23
CA GLY A 16 5.41 3.58 -8.60
C GLY A 16 6.25 4.57 -9.42
N GLU A 17 6.22 4.47 -10.75
CA GLU A 17 6.99 5.34 -11.65
C GLU A 17 6.31 6.69 -11.95
N ALA A 18 5.02 6.83 -11.66
CA ALA A 18 4.23 8.02 -12.02
C ALA A 18 4.68 9.31 -11.32
N GLY A 19 5.54 9.24 -10.30
CA GLY A 19 6.12 10.41 -9.64
C GLY A 19 5.07 11.32 -9.03
N PHE A 20 4.18 10.78 -8.18
CA PHE A 20 3.14 11.56 -7.51
C PHE A 20 3.75 12.61 -6.57
N GLU A 21 3.35 13.88 -6.69
CA GLU A 21 3.65 14.96 -5.73
C GLU A 21 2.35 15.45 -5.05
N PRO A 22 2.26 15.52 -3.71
CA PRO A 22 3.32 15.34 -2.70
C PRO A 22 3.66 13.87 -2.34
N GLY A 23 3.14 12.90 -3.10
CA GLY A 23 3.32 11.47 -2.85
C GLY A 23 2.01 10.75 -2.61
N LEU A 24 2.02 9.43 -2.79
CA LEU A 24 0.82 8.61 -2.61
C LEU A 24 0.69 8.23 -1.14
N ALA A 25 -0.33 8.73 -0.44
CA ALA A 25 -0.53 8.48 0.99
C ALA A 25 -1.35 7.21 1.29
N ALA A 26 -2.30 6.87 0.41
CA ALA A 26 -3.25 5.79 0.62
C ALA A 26 -3.61 5.06 -0.67
N VAL A 27 -3.48 3.73 -0.68
CA VAL A 27 -3.83 2.86 -1.80
C VAL A 27 -4.77 1.75 -1.33
N HIS A 28 -5.88 1.61 -2.06
CA HIS A 28 -6.88 0.57 -1.82
C HIS A 28 -6.98 -0.30 -3.06
N LEU A 29 -6.71 -1.60 -2.91
CA LEU A 29 -6.71 -2.63 -3.95
C LEU A 29 -7.55 -3.84 -3.52
N VAL A 30 -8.64 -3.58 -2.81
CA VAL A 30 -9.49 -4.63 -2.24
C VAL A 30 -10.18 -5.40 -3.38
N GLY A 31 -10.03 -6.72 -3.44
CA GLY A 31 -10.64 -7.55 -4.49
C GLY A 31 -9.97 -7.38 -5.86
N CYS A 32 -8.66 -7.11 -5.88
CA CYS A 32 -7.84 -7.10 -7.08
C CYS A 32 -6.98 -8.39 -7.13
N PRO A 33 -7.50 -9.54 -7.61
CA PRO A 33 -6.79 -10.82 -7.56
C PRO A 33 -5.55 -10.87 -8.48
N GLY A 34 -5.42 -9.93 -9.41
CA GLY A 34 -4.27 -9.83 -10.31
C GLY A 34 -3.04 -9.18 -9.67
N VAL A 35 -3.14 -8.68 -8.43
CA VAL A 35 -2.01 -8.08 -7.69
C VAL A 35 -1.36 -9.15 -6.82
N THR A 36 -0.04 -9.29 -6.97
CA THR A 36 0.81 -10.28 -6.31
C THR A 36 1.92 -9.60 -5.48
N ASP A 37 2.74 -10.41 -4.82
CA ASP A 37 3.92 -9.96 -4.07
C ASP A 37 4.88 -9.13 -4.94
N THR A 38 4.97 -9.43 -6.24
CA THR A 38 5.79 -8.65 -7.18
C THR A 38 5.23 -7.24 -7.37
N GLY A 39 3.91 -7.12 -7.55
CA GLY A 39 3.25 -5.81 -7.66
C GLY A 39 3.39 -4.99 -6.38
N LEU A 40 3.34 -5.63 -5.20
CA LEU A 40 3.62 -4.96 -3.93
C LEU A 40 5.05 -4.39 -3.92
N SER A 41 6.05 -5.18 -4.31
CA SER A 41 7.45 -4.72 -4.31
C SER A 41 7.66 -3.48 -5.17
N TRP A 42 7.07 -3.45 -6.38
CA TRP A 42 7.16 -2.28 -7.26
C TRP A 42 6.43 -1.06 -6.71
N LEU A 43 5.25 -1.25 -6.11
CA LEU A 43 4.49 -0.17 -5.52
C LEU A 43 5.28 0.50 -4.38
N VAL A 44 5.87 -0.30 -3.50
CA VAL A 44 6.59 0.18 -2.33
C VAL A 44 7.85 0.94 -2.72
N ASP A 45 8.56 0.48 -3.75
CA ASP A 45 9.79 1.12 -4.24
C ASP A 45 9.54 2.53 -4.79
N GLY A 46 8.40 2.74 -5.47
CA GLY A 46 8.03 4.04 -6.03
C GLY A 46 7.17 4.94 -5.13
N CYS A 47 6.62 4.43 -4.03
CA CYS A 47 5.72 5.17 -3.14
C CYS A 47 6.16 5.12 -1.66
N PRO A 48 7.27 5.76 -1.28
CA PRO A 48 7.80 5.72 0.10
C PRO A 48 6.91 6.47 1.11
N THR A 49 6.08 7.41 0.67
CA THR A 49 5.16 8.19 1.52
C THR A 49 3.87 7.46 1.89
N LEU A 50 3.75 6.19 1.50
CA LEU A 50 2.50 5.46 1.63
C LEU A 50 2.29 5.00 3.07
N HIS A 51 1.13 5.30 3.64
CA HIS A 51 0.82 4.97 5.04
C HIS A 51 -0.44 4.10 5.19
N LEU A 52 -1.25 4.01 4.14
CA LEU A 52 -2.41 3.14 4.10
C LEU A 52 -2.36 2.27 2.85
N LEU A 53 -2.33 0.95 3.03
CA LEU A 53 -2.39 -0.02 1.95
C LEU A 53 -3.43 -1.08 2.27
N ALA A 54 -4.49 -1.19 1.47
CA ALA A 54 -5.51 -2.23 1.64
C ALA A 54 -5.44 -3.24 0.50
N LEU A 55 -5.14 -4.50 0.82
CA LEU A 55 -4.85 -5.59 -0.13
C LEU A 55 -5.80 -6.79 0.04
N LYS A 56 -6.89 -6.64 0.78
CA LYS A 56 -7.82 -7.74 1.03
C LYS A 56 -8.38 -8.30 -0.29
N GLY A 57 -8.27 -9.61 -0.52
CA GLY A 57 -8.71 -10.22 -1.79
C GLY A 57 -7.76 -10.02 -2.97
N THR A 58 -6.50 -9.70 -2.70
CA THR A 58 -5.37 -9.82 -3.65
C THR A 58 -4.65 -11.16 -3.45
N GLN A 59 -3.65 -11.45 -4.28
CA GLN A 59 -2.76 -12.60 -4.11
C GLN A 59 -1.44 -12.22 -3.41
N VAL A 60 -1.44 -11.11 -2.66
CA VAL A 60 -0.30 -10.72 -1.81
C VAL A 60 -0.29 -11.56 -0.54
N HIS A 61 0.86 -12.13 -0.21
CA HIS A 61 1.08 -12.92 0.98
C HIS A 61 1.48 -12.05 2.17
N LEU A 62 1.15 -12.52 3.38
CA LEU A 62 1.54 -11.85 4.62
C LEU A 62 3.07 -11.68 4.73
N THR A 63 3.84 -12.65 4.22
CA THR A 63 5.31 -12.63 4.22
C THR A 63 5.86 -11.45 3.42
N ALA A 64 5.29 -11.15 2.26
CA ALA A 64 5.70 -10.00 1.46
C ALA A 64 5.42 -8.67 2.18
N LEU A 65 4.27 -8.56 2.84
CA LEU A 65 3.96 -7.40 3.71
C LEU A 65 4.91 -7.28 4.90
N GLN A 66 5.36 -8.40 5.47
CA GLN A 66 6.33 -8.39 6.56
C GLN A 66 7.71 -7.91 6.08
N SER A 67 8.12 -8.26 4.86
CA SER A 67 9.40 -7.82 4.28
C SER A 67 9.48 -6.31 4.07
N VAL A 68 8.35 -5.65 3.76
CA VAL A 68 8.30 -4.20 3.53
C VAL A 68 7.88 -3.41 4.77
N ARG A 69 7.64 -4.08 5.90
CA ARG A 69 7.18 -3.44 7.14
C ARG A 69 8.10 -2.30 7.59
N ASP A 70 9.41 -2.52 7.51
CA ASP A 70 10.41 -1.57 8.02
C ASP A 70 10.49 -0.29 7.19
N MET A 71 9.99 -0.31 5.94
CA MET A 71 9.87 0.88 5.09
C MET A 71 8.73 1.79 5.54
N PHE A 72 7.74 1.26 6.27
CA PHE A 72 6.53 1.96 6.66
C PHE A 72 6.44 2.16 8.17
N VAL A 73 7.41 2.87 8.74
CA VAL A 73 7.54 3.13 10.19
C VAL A 73 6.28 3.74 10.82
N TYR A 74 5.52 4.50 10.03
CA TYR A 74 4.30 5.17 10.46
C TYR A 74 3.01 4.34 10.29
N SER A 75 3.15 3.08 9.92
CA SER A 75 2.03 2.17 9.63
C SER A 75 2.16 0.86 10.39
N GLU A 76 1.03 0.27 10.75
CA GLU A 76 0.94 -1.05 11.33
C GLU A 76 0.43 -2.05 10.31
N LEU A 77 1.07 -3.22 10.25
CA LEU A 77 0.53 -4.35 9.51
C LEU A 77 -0.73 -4.85 10.22
N LYS A 78 -1.84 -4.93 9.47
CA LYS A 78 -3.10 -5.51 9.92
C LYS A 78 -3.49 -6.68 9.04
N ASN A 79 -3.77 -7.80 9.67
CA ASN A 79 -4.32 -8.99 9.02
C ASN A 79 -5.45 -9.55 9.89
N ASN A 80 -6.69 -9.32 9.47
CA ASN A 80 -7.89 -9.83 10.14
C ASN A 80 -9.03 -10.04 9.11
N ASN A 81 -10.17 -10.55 9.58
CA ASN A 81 -11.32 -10.82 8.71
C ASN A 81 -11.84 -9.60 7.94
N SER A 82 -11.57 -8.38 8.40
CA SER A 82 -12.07 -7.15 7.77
C SER A 82 -11.01 -6.44 6.92
N PHE A 83 -9.72 -6.64 7.21
CA PHE A 83 -8.64 -5.88 6.61
C PHE A 83 -7.34 -6.69 6.50
N PHE A 84 -6.66 -6.54 5.36
CA PHE A 84 -5.33 -7.08 5.10
C PHE A 84 -4.47 -6.00 4.44
N GLY A 85 -3.33 -5.64 5.05
CA GLY A 85 -2.40 -4.63 4.54
C GLY A 85 -1.79 -3.73 5.62
N LEU A 86 -1.45 -2.49 5.27
CA LEU A 86 -0.86 -1.47 6.16
C LEU A 86 -1.91 -0.44 6.57
N TRP A 87 -1.93 -0.08 7.85
CA TRP A 87 -2.85 0.91 8.39
C TRP A 87 -2.09 2.01 9.14
N PRO A 88 -2.42 3.28 8.93
CA PRO A 88 -1.66 4.38 9.54
C PRO A 88 -1.83 4.41 11.06
N LEU A 89 -0.74 4.69 11.77
CA LEU A 89 -0.75 4.93 13.21
C LEU A 89 -1.59 6.16 13.54
N ARG A 90 -2.35 6.11 14.65
CA ARG A 90 -3.34 7.15 15.01
C ARG A 90 -2.77 8.59 15.11
N ARG A 91 -1.46 8.76 15.26
CA ARG A 91 -0.79 10.07 15.45
C ARG A 91 -0.20 10.69 14.17
N VAL A 92 -0.31 10.04 13.01
CA VAL A 92 0.27 10.58 11.75
C VAL A 92 -0.49 11.82 11.28
N LYS A 93 -1.81 11.89 11.51
CA LYS A 93 -2.63 13.05 11.13
C LYS A 93 -2.25 14.36 11.84
N ASP A 94 -1.67 14.28 13.03
CA ASP A 94 -1.28 15.46 13.82
C ASP A 94 0.11 16.02 13.44
N ARG A 95 0.94 15.27 12.72
CA ARG A 95 2.30 15.70 12.32
C ARG A 95 2.44 16.16 10.87
N MET A 96 1.46 15.88 10.00
CA MET A 96 1.51 16.35 8.59
C MET A 96 1.04 17.81 8.39
N HIS A 97 0.76 18.56 9.47
CA HIS A 97 0.36 19.98 9.42
C HIS A 97 1.45 20.93 9.93
N ILE A 98 2.71 20.50 10.02
CA ILE A 98 3.81 21.35 10.51
C ILE A 98 5.01 21.22 9.60
N ASP A 99 4.86 21.59 8.33
CA ASP A 99 5.97 22.02 7.46
C ASP A 99 5.34 22.92 6.38
N GLU A 100 4.93 24.13 6.81
CA GLU A 100 4.76 25.34 5.96
C GLU A 100 5.90 26.32 6.28
#